data_AF-A0A7C5WKI3-F1
#
_entry.id   AF-A0A7C5WKI3-F1
#
_cell.length_a   1.000
_cell.length_b   1.000
_cell.length_c   1.000
_cell.angle_alpha   90.00
_cell.angle_beta   90.00
_cell.angle_gamma   90.00
#
_symmetry.space_group_name_H-M   'P 1'
#
loop_
_entity.id
_entity.type
_entity.pdbx_description
1 polymer ?
#
loop_
_entity_poly.entity_id
_entity_poly.type
_entity_poly.pdbx_seq_one_letter_code
_entity_poly.pdbx_strand_id
1 'polypeptide(L)'
;MDERQTQIVEGAGLEESRINEDLIAFLNKWSFPAMLVIAVISGGYYLKNAYERRKVVRRDQAFAQLGAVEASQAPSVFSLTEIANQFEGVGSVAELARLRAADLHLEAARTGIDPADGVTELSDDDRAFHLEQARGLYRQVLETVADDPDRALIAVNAAFGLGAVAETQEDQDSA
;
A
#
# COMPACT_ATOMS: atom_id res chain seq x y z
N MET A 1 -47.37 -28.27 66.20
CA MET A 1 -47.72 -27.42 65.06
C MET A 1 -47.66 -26.01 65.61
N ASP A 2 -46.72 -25.10 65.34
CA ASP A 2 -45.65 -24.94 64.36
C ASP A 2 -44.64 -23.97 65.00
N GLU A 3 -43.51 -24.47 65.50
CA GLU A 3 -42.41 -23.63 66.03
C GLU A 3 -41.12 -23.82 65.22
N ARG A 4 -41.22 -24.41 64.02
CA ARG A 4 -40.07 -24.78 63.18
C ARG A 4 -39.78 -23.80 62.04
N GLN A 5 -40.35 -22.59 62.05
CA GLN A 5 -40.17 -21.60 60.95
C GLN A 5 -39.54 -20.26 61.35
N THR A 6 -39.10 -20.06 62.59
CA THR A 6 -38.51 -18.78 63.04
C THR A 6 -37.03 -18.85 63.37
N GLN A 7 -36.33 -19.91 63.00
CA GLN A 7 -34.88 -19.92 63.01
C GLN A 7 -34.36 -19.40 61.66
N ILE A 8 -34.69 -18.14 61.36
CA ILE A 8 -33.89 -17.37 60.40
C ILE A 8 -32.50 -17.32 61.01
N VAL A 9 -31.55 -17.92 60.30
CA VAL A 9 -30.15 -18.01 60.67
C VAL A 9 -29.59 -16.59 60.77
N GLU A 10 -29.64 -15.98 61.95
CA GLU A 10 -29.17 -14.61 62.25
C GLU A 10 -27.68 -14.37 61.94
N GLY A 11 -26.92 -15.41 61.59
CA GLY A 11 -25.52 -15.31 61.14
C GLY A 11 -25.31 -15.28 59.62
N ALA A 12 -26.25 -15.79 58.82
CA ALA A 12 -26.04 -15.96 57.36
C ALA A 12 -26.01 -14.62 56.61
N GLY A 13 -26.81 -13.64 57.05
CA GLY A 13 -26.81 -12.30 56.47
C GLY A 13 -25.59 -11.45 56.84
N LEU A 14 -24.90 -11.75 57.95
CA LEU A 14 -23.69 -11.02 58.37
C LEU A 14 -22.45 -11.47 57.59
N GLU A 15 -22.34 -12.76 57.25
CA GLU A 15 -21.31 -13.26 56.34
C GLU A 15 -21.56 -12.79 54.90
N GLU A 16 -22.80 -12.88 54.39
CA GLU A 16 -23.14 -12.34 53.06
C GLU A 16 -22.93 -10.82 52.97
N SER A 17 -23.28 -10.06 54.02
CA SER A 17 -23.04 -8.61 54.07
C SER A 17 -21.56 -8.28 54.10
N ARG A 18 -20.72 -9.02 54.85
CA ARG A 18 -19.25 -8.84 54.84
C ARG A 18 -18.63 -9.17 53.49
N ILE A 19 -19.06 -10.27 52.88
CA ILE A 19 -18.62 -10.66 51.53
C ILE A 19 -18.97 -9.56 50.51
N ASN A 20 -20.13 -8.94 50.66
CA ASN A 20 -20.56 -7.85 49.78
C ASN A 20 -19.74 -6.55 50.02
N GLU A 21 -19.47 -6.18 51.28
CA GLU A 21 -18.61 -5.04 51.62
C GLU A 21 -17.16 -5.23 51.15
N ASP A 22 -16.60 -6.42 51.32
CA ASP A 22 -15.25 -6.77 50.86
C ASP A 22 -15.17 -6.74 49.32
N LEU A 23 -16.22 -7.19 48.62
CA LEU A 23 -16.33 -7.11 47.16
C LEU A 23 -16.40 -5.64 46.70
N ILE A 24 -17.20 -4.80 47.37
CA ILE A 24 -17.34 -3.38 47.06
C ILE A 24 -16.03 -2.63 47.31
N ALA A 25 -15.34 -2.92 48.42
CA ALA A 25 -14.05 -2.33 48.73
C ALA A 25 -12.97 -2.75 47.72
N PHE A 26 -12.97 -4.02 47.30
CA PHE A 26 -12.09 -4.55 46.27
C PHE A 26 -12.36 -3.90 44.91
N LEU A 27 -13.63 -3.82 44.49
CA LEU A 27 -14.05 -3.14 43.27
C LEU A 27 -13.68 -1.67 43.30
N ASN A 28 -13.92 -0.92 44.38
CA ASN A 28 -13.53 0.49 44.45
C ASN A 28 -12.01 0.69 44.41
N LYS A 29 -11.24 -0.21 45.02
CA LYS A 29 -9.78 -0.15 45.00
C LYS A 29 -9.20 -0.43 43.61
N TRP A 30 -9.79 -1.38 42.87
CA TRP A 30 -9.27 -1.83 41.59
C TRP A 30 -10.00 -1.27 40.36
N SER A 31 -11.20 -0.68 40.51
CA SER A 31 -12.04 -0.16 39.41
C SER A 31 -11.32 0.93 38.63
N PHE A 32 -10.77 1.93 39.31
CA PHE A 32 -10.03 3.00 38.63
C PHE A 32 -8.78 2.49 37.89
N PRO A 33 -7.84 1.76 38.51
CA PRO A 33 -6.67 1.25 37.78
C PRO A 33 -7.06 0.23 36.71
N ALA A 34 -8.08 -0.61 36.90
CA ALA A 34 -8.57 -1.54 35.88
C ALA A 34 -9.18 -0.80 34.67
N MET A 35 -9.98 0.24 34.90
CA MET A 35 -10.51 1.11 33.85
C MET A 35 -9.38 1.81 33.09
N LEU A 36 -8.34 2.27 33.79
CA LEU A 36 -7.18 2.89 33.17
C LEU A 36 -6.44 1.90 32.25
N VAL A 37 -6.24 0.67 32.69
CA VAL A 37 -5.67 -0.41 31.85
C VAL A 37 -6.54 -0.68 30.62
N ILE A 38 -7.86 -0.82 30.79
CA ILE A 38 -8.79 -1.03 29.68
C ILE A 38 -8.76 0.15 28.70
N ALA A 39 -8.69 1.38 29.21
CA ALA A 39 -8.61 2.59 28.39
C ALA A 39 -7.31 2.64 27.57
N VAL A 40 -6.17 2.26 28.17
CA VAL A 40 -4.88 2.16 27.47
C VAL A 40 -4.93 1.10 26.37
N ILE A 41 -5.47 -0.08 26.65
CA ILE A 41 -5.61 -1.16 25.66
C ILE A 41 -6.51 -0.70 24.51
N SER A 42 -7.67 -0.14 24.83
CA SER A 42 -8.65 0.33 23.84
C SER A 42 -8.10 1.48 23.00
N GLY A 43 -7.42 2.43 23.64
CA GLY A 43 -6.76 3.56 22.96
C GLY A 43 -5.63 3.09 22.04
N GLY A 44 -4.79 2.16 22.50
CA GLY A 44 -3.74 1.55 21.69
C GLY A 44 -4.30 0.83 20.45
N TYR A 45 -5.38 0.05 20.62
CA TYR A 45 -6.05 -0.61 19.51
C TYR A 45 -6.65 0.39 18.51
N TYR A 46 -7.31 1.44 18.99
CA TYR A 46 -7.86 2.49 18.14
C TYR A 46 -6.76 3.19 17.32
N LEU A 47 -5.64 3.55 17.94
CA LEU A 47 -4.51 4.18 17.26
C LEU A 47 -3.91 3.28 16.19
N LYS A 48 -3.72 1.98 16.50
CA LYS A 48 -3.24 1.00 15.52
C LYS A 48 -4.18 0.89 14.32
N ASN A 49 -5.48 0.73 14.57
CA ASN A 49 -6.49 0.63 13.52
C ASN A 49 -6.59 1.92 12.69
N ALA A 50 -6.50 3.10 13.32
CA ALA A 50 -6.47 4.38 12.61
C ALA A 50 -5.22 4.50 11.70
N TYR A 51 -4.07 4.02 12.16
CA TYR A 51 -2.84 3.99 11.38
C TYR A 51 -2.93 3.03 10.18
N GLU A 52 -3.41 1.82 10.39
CA GLU A 52 -3.61 0.83 9.31
C GLU A 52 -4.60 1.33 8.26
N ARG A 53 -5.71 1.95 8.69
CA ARG A 53 -6.69 2.57 7.78
C ARG A 53 -6.06 3.66 6.92
N ARG A 54 -5.20 4.51 7.50
CA ARG A 54 -4.49 5.56 6.72
C ARG A 54 -3.59 4.96 5.64
N LYS A 55 -2.89 3.85 5.93
CA LYS A 55 -2.07 3.14 4.94
C LYS A 55 -2.90 2.58 3.81
N VAL A 56 -4.02 1.92 4.13
CA VAL A 56 -4.94 1.36 3.12
C VAL A 56 -5.51 2.46 2.24
N VAL A 57 -6.03 3.53 2.85
CA VAL A 57 -6.57 4.67 2.08
C VAL A 57 -5.52 5.28 1.15
N ARG A 58 -4.28 5.46 1.61
CA ARG A 58 -3.22 6.01 0.76
C ARG A 58 -2.86 5.07 -0.40
N ARG A 59 -2.82 3.76 -0.16
CA ARG A 59 -2.59 2.76 -1.21
C ARG A 59 -3.74 2.74 -2.23
N ASP A 60 -4.98 2.77 -1.76
CA ASP A 60 -6.15 2.75 -2.63
C ASP A 60 -6.23 4.03 -3.48
N GLN A 61 -5.88 5.19 -2.90
CA GLN A 61 -5.72 6.44 -3.63
C GLN A 61 -4.62 6.35 -4.71
N ALA A 62 -3.49 5.73 -4.38
CA ALA A 62 -2.37 5.56 -5.30
C ALA A 62 -2.78 4.74 -6.54
N PHE A 63 -3.42 3.58 -6.32
CA PHE A 63 -3.94 2.75 -7.42
C PHE A 63 -5.07 3.43 -8.20
N ALA A 64 -5.94 4.19 -7.53
CA ALA A 64 -7.00 4.93 -8.21
C ALA A 64 -6.44 6.01 -9.15
N GLN A 65 -5.38 6.71 -8.75
CA GLN A 65 -4.73 7.71 -9.60
C GLN A 65 -3.99 7.08 -10.77
N LEU A 66 -3.25 5.99 -10.54
CA LEU A 66 -2.61 5.22 -11.61
C LEU A 66 -3.65 4.74 -12.64
N GLY A 67 -4.71 4.08 -12.16
CA GLY A 67 -5.78 3.59 -13.04
C GLY A 67 -6.51 4.71 -13.79
N ALA A 68 -6.66 5.90 -13.19
CA ALA A 68 -7.25 7.06 -13.88
C ALA A 68 -6.37 7.58 -15.03
N VAL A 69 -5.04 7.58 -14.86
CA VAL A 69 -4.10 7.95 -15.93
C VAL A 69 -4.09 6.88 -17.02
N GLU A 70 -4.03 5.60 -16.65
CA GLU A 70 -4.04 4.50 -17.62
C GLU A 70 -5.33 4.41 -18.44
N ALA A 71 -6.48 4.75 -17.84
CA ALA A 71 -7.76 4.79 -18.53
C ALA A 71 -7.95 6.02 -19.43
N SER A 72 -7.03 6.99 -19.38
CA SER A 72 -7.07 8.14 -20.29
C SER A 72 -6.74 7.72 -21.72
N GLN A 73 -7.26 8.45 -22.72
CA GLN A 73 -7.05 8.10 -24.13
C GLN A 73 -5.59 8.23 -24.59
N ALA A 74 -4.80 9.05 -23.89
CA ALA A 74 -3.38 9.28 -24.13
C ALA A 74 -2.66 9.44 -22.78
N PRO A 75 -2.28 8.33 -22.12
CA PRO A 75 -1.51 8.41 -20.88
C PRO A 75 -0.17 9.09 -21.15
N SER A 76 0.11 10.19 -20.46
CA SER A 76 1.36 10.92 -20.66
C SER A 76 2.47 10.34 -19.77
N VAL A 77 3.68 10.22 -20.34
CA VAL A 77 4.90 9.84 -19.61
C VAL A 77 5.09 10.71 -18.36
N PHE A 78 4.85 12.01 -18.48
CA PHE A 78 4.95 12.96 -17.37
C PHE A 78 4.02 12.60 -16.21
N SER A 79 2.75 12.31 -16.49
CA SER A 79 1.78 11.96 -15.45
C SER A 79 2.13 10.66 -14.72
N LEU A 80 2.64 9.66 -15.44
CA LEU A 80 3.09 8.40 -14.86
C LEU A 80 4.34 8.59 -13.98
N THR A 81 5.27 9.43 -14.44
CA THR A 81 6.48 9.76 -13.68
C THR A 81 6.15 10.52 -12.39
N GLU A 82 5.20 11.44 -12.45
CA GLU A 82 4.71 12.17 -11.27
C GLU A 82 4.03 11.23 -10.26
N ILE A 83 3.18 10.32 -10.74
CA ILE A 83 2.57 9.29 -9.89
C ILE A 83 3.64 8.41 -9.24
N ALA A 84 4.66 8.02 -9.99
CA ALA A 84 5.74 7.19 -9.47
C ALA A 84 6.50 7.89 -8.32
N ASN A 85 6.79 9.18 -8.48
CA ASN A 85 7.47 9.98 -7.47
C ASN A 85 6.57 10.25 -6.26
N GLN A 86 5.28 10.54 -6.48
CA GLN A 86 4.33 10.87 -5.42
C GLN A 86 4.02 9.67 -4.50
N PHE A 87 3.99 8.46 -5.07
CA PHE A 87 3.61 7.24 -4.38
C PHE A 87 4.78 6.26 -4.19
N GLU A 88 6.01 6.77 -4.15
CA GLU A 88 7.18 5.99 -3.82
C GLU A 88 7.02 5.27 -2.47
N GLY A 89 7.33 3.96 -2.45
CA GLY A 89 7.15 3.10 -1.27
C GLY A 89 5.70 2.75 -0.92
N VAL A 90 4.70 3.21 -1.68
CA VAL A 90 3.28 2.87 -1.47
C VAL A 90 2.90 1.65 -2.31
N GLY A 91 3.05 0.46 -1.73
CA GLY A 91 2.81 -0.78 -2.45
C GLY A 91 3.76 -0.91 -3.64
N SER A 92 3.22 -1.26 -4.80
CA SER A 92 3.98 -1.38 -6.06
C SER A 92 3.61 -0.31 -7.10
N VAL A 93 2.93 0.77 -6.68
CA VAL A 93 2.36 1.76 -7.61
C VAL A 93 3.47 2.50 -8.37
N ALA A 94 4.57 2.83 -7.68
CA ALA A 94 5.67 3.54 -8.31
C ALA A 94 6.36 2.72 -9.39
N GLU A 95 6.57 1.44 -9.13
CA GLU A 95 7.18 0.49 -10.05
C GLU A 95 6.27 0.24 -11.25
N LEU A 96 4.96 0.06 -11.03
CA LEU A 96 3.99 -0.09 -12.12
C LEU A 96 3.90 1.16 -13.00
N ALA A 97 3.89 2.35 -12.40
CA ALA A 97 3.87 3.61 -13.13
C ALA A 97 5.15 3.81 -13.96
N ARG A 98 6.33 3.48 -13.40
CA ARG A 98 7.62 3.50 -14.12
C ARG A 98 7.65 2.49 -15.26
N LEU A 99 7.14 1.28 -15.06
CA LEU A 99 7.02 0.29 -16.13
C LEU A 99 6.14 0.80 -17.26
N ARG A 100 4.97 1.35 -16.95
CA ARG A 100 4.08 1.89 -17.98
C ARG A 100 4.71 3.07 -18.72
N ALA A 101 5.46 3.93 -18.03
CA ALA A 101 6.21 5.00 -18.67
C ALA A 101 7.32 4.45 -19.59
N ALA A 102 8.03 3.40 -19.16
CA ALA A 102 9.04 2.72 -19.96
C ALA A 102 8.43 2.10 -21.24
N ASP A 103 7.25 1.48 -21.13
CA ASP A 103 6.50 0.95 -22.27
C ASP A 103 6.18 2.05 -23.30
N LEU A 104 5.71 3.21 -22.85
CA LEU A 104 5.41 4.34 -23.75
C LEU A 104 6.65 4.86 -24.47
N HIS A 105 7.78 4.94 -23.77
CA HIS A 105 9.05 5.30 -24.39
C HIS A 105 9.52 4.26 -25.41
N LEU A 106 9.40 2.97 -25.08
CA LEU A 106 9.76 1.88 -25.98
C LEU A 106 8.86 1.87 -27.22
N GLU A 107 7.56 2.09 -27.04
CA GLU A 107 6.59 2.20 -28.13
C GLU A 107 6.95 3.37 -29.05
N ALA A 108 7.25 4.55 -28.49
CA ALA A 108 7.69 5.72 -29.24
C ALA A 108 8.96 5.47 -30.07
N ALA A 109 9.97 4.80 -29.49
CA ALA A 109 11.20 4.46 -30.20
C ALA A 109 10.95 3.49 -31.38
N ARG A 110 9.99 2.57 -31.21
CA ARG A 110 9.61 1.56 -32.22
C ARG A 110 8.77 2.15 -33.34
N THR A 111 7.74 2.91 -33.01
CA THR A 111 6.82 3.50 -33.97
C THR A 111 7.40 4.75 -34.64
N GLY A 112 8.34 5.42 -33.98
CA GLY A 112 8.84 6.72 -34.40
C GLY A 112 7.81 7.83 -34.20
N ILE A 113 6.86 7.66 -33.28
CA ILE A 113 5.79 8.63 -33.01
C ILE A 113 5.92 9.14 -31.57
N ASP A 114 5.80 10.46 -31.39
CA ASP A 114 5.85 11.12 -30.08
C ASP A 114 4.67 10.66 -29.20
N PRO A 115 4.94 10.14 -27.98
CA PRO A 115 3.88 9.66 -27.10
C PRO A 115 3.05 10.79 -26.48
N ALA A 116 3.45 12.05 -26.60
CA ALA A 116 2.72 13.19 -26.06
C ALA A 116 1.49 13.55 -26.88
N ASP A 117 1.56 13.42 -28.21
CA ASP A 117 0.47 13.76 -29.12
C ASP A 117 0.02 12.60 -30.03
N GLY A 118 0.82 11.55 -30.16
CA GLY A 118 0.51 10.35 -30.95
C GLY A 118 0.48 10.60 -32.46
N VAL A 119 1.00 11.73 -32.94
CA VAL A 119 0.96 12.11 -34.36
C VAL A 119 2.28 12.69 -34.87
N THR A 120 3.13 13.24 -34.00
CA THR A 120 4.40 13.83 -34.40
C THR A 120 5.42 12.73 -34.67
N GLU A 121 6.02 12.75 -35.86
CA GLU A 121 7.13 11.85 -36.20
C GLU A 121 8.40 12.28 -35.47
N LEU A 122 9.10 11.31 -34.89
CA LEU A 122 10.34 11.50 -34.16
C LEU A 122 11.53 11.44 -35.11
N SER A 123 12.53 12.28 -34.84
CA SER A 123 13.84 12.14 -35.47
C SER A 123 14.56 10.89 -34.95
N ASP A 124 15.60 10.42 -35.65
CA ASP A 124 16.40 9.28 -35.18
C ASP A 124 17.07 9.55 -33.83
N ASP A 125 17.50 10.79 -33.59
CA ASP A 125 18.06 11.21 -32.30
C ASP A 125 16.99 11.14 -31.18
N ASP A 126 15.76 11.56 -31.47
CA ASP A 126 14.67 11.47 -30.49
C ASP A 126 14.27 10.01 -30.23
N ARG A 127 14.24 9.16 -31.28
CA ARG A 127 13.98 7.72 -31.12
C ARG A 127 15.04 7.06 -30.22
N ALA A 128 16.31 7.40 -30.41
CA ALA A 128 17.40 6.92 -29.55
C ALA A 128 17.26 7.44 -28.12
N PHE A 129 16.86 8.70 -27.93
CA PHE A 129 16.56 9.26 -26.61
C PHE A 129 15.45 8.48 -25.91
N HIS A 130 14.32 8.24 -26.58
CA HIS A 130 13.22 7.46 -26.03
C HIS A 130 13.64 6.04 -25.68
N LEU A 131 14.46 5.39 -26.51
CA LEU A 131 14.96 4.04 -26.23
C LEU A 131 15.83 3.99 -24.97
N GLU A 132 16.68 5.00 -24.76
CA GLU A 132 17.49 5.11 -23.54
C GLU A 132 16.64 5.42 -22.30
N GLN A 133 15.60 6.26 -22.43
CA GLN A 133 14.66 6.49 -21.33
C GLN A 133 13.93 5.20 -20.91
N ALA A 134 13.45 4.42 -21.88
CA ALA A 134 12.82 3.12 -21.62
C ALA A 134 13.78 2.19 -20.87
N ARG A 135 15.02 2.07 -21.36
CA ARG A 135 16.09 1.30 -20.72
C ARG A 135 16.32 1.69 -19.27
N GLY A 136 16.48 2.99 -19.02
CA GLY A 136 16.74 3.53 -17.69
C GLY A 136 15.62 3.16 -16.71
N LEU A 137 14.36 3.36 -17.12
CA LEU A 137 13.19 3.05 -16.30
C LEU A 137 13.05 1.54 -16.02
N TYR A 138 13.23 0.69 -17.03
CA TYR A 138 13.19 -0.77 -16.81
C TYR A 138 14.30 -1.24 -15.86
N ARG A 139 15.54 -0.74 -16.02
CA ARG A 139 16.64 -1.06 -15.09
C ARG A 139 16.31 -0.61 -13.68
N GLN A 140 15.85 0.63 -13.53
CA GLN A 140 15.48 1.17 -12.23
C GLN A 140 14.41 0.31 -11.53
N VAL A 141 13.36 -0.09 -12.26
CA VAL A 141 12.34 -0.99 -11.71
C VAL A 141 12.97 -2.31 -11.30
N LEU A 142 13.71 -2.96 -12.20
CA LEU A 142 14.33 -4.25 -11.95
C LEU A 142 15.23 -4.22 -10.71
N GLU A 143 16.10 -3.23 -10.59
CA GLU A 143 16.98 -3.04 -9.43
C GLU A 143 16.19 -2.82 -8.13
N THR A 144 15.06 -2.12 -8.20
CA THR A 144 14.20 -1.86 -7.03
C THR A 144 13.51 -3.14 -6.54
N VAL A 145 13.16 -4.07 -7.43
CA VAL A 145 12.33 -5.24 -7.10
C VAL A 145 13.08 -6.57 -7.14
N ALA A 146 14.36 -6.60 -7.55
CA ALA A 146 15.13 -7.84 -7.77
C ALA A 146 15.18 -8.76 -6.54
N ASP A 147 15.27 -8.18 -5.35
CA ASP A 147 15.42 -8.91 -4.09
C ASP A 147 14.07 -9.17 -3.37
N ASP A 148 12.94 -8.74 -3.96
CA ASP A 148 11.60 -8.91 -3.37
C ASP A 148 10.81 -10.02 -4.08
N PRO A 149 10.66 -11.22 -3.48
CA PRO A 149 9.94 -12.32 -4.09
C PRO A 149 8.45 -12.03 -4.31
N ASP A 150 7.85 -11.15 -3.49
CA ASP A 150 6.44 -10.75 -3.65
C ASP A 150 6.25 -9.88 -4.90
N ARG A 151 7.35 -9.34 -5.45
CA ARG A 151 7.37 -8.52 -6.67
C ARG A 151 8.04 -9.21 -7.85
N ALA A 152 8.26 -10.52 -7.80
CA ALA A 152 8.92 -11.28 -8.86
C ALA A 152 8.27 -11.07 -10.25
N LEU A 153 6.94 -10.94 -10.32
CA LEU A 153 6.25 -10.67 -11.59
C LEU A 153 6.60 -9.29 -12.19
N ILE A 154 6.81 -8.28 -11.34
CA ILE A 154 7.25 -6.93 -11.76
C ILE A 154 8.69 -7.02 -12.25
N ALA A 155 9.55 -7.78 -11.56
CA ALA A 155 10.94 -8.01 -11.96
C ALA A 155 11.00 -8.68 -13.35
N VAL A 156 10.20 -9.71 -13.56
CA VAL A 156 10.11 -10.41 -14.84
C VAL A 156 9.64 -9.48 -15.96
N ASN A 157 8.62 -8.66 -15.72
CA ASN A 157 8.15 -7.67 -16.70
C ASN A 157 9.25 -6.66 -17.07
N ALA A 158 9.95 -6.12 -16.07
CA ALA A 158 11.08 -5.21 -16.30
C ALA A 158 12.21 -5.87 -17.12
N ALA A 159 12.55 -7.13 -16.81
CA ALA A 159 13.57 -7.87 -17.53
C ALA A 159 13.18 -8.13 -19.01
N PHE A 160 11.91 -8.45 -19.28
CA PHE A 160 11.39 -8.56 -20.64
C PHE A 160 11.47 -7.22 -21.39
N GLY A 161 11.14 -6.11 -20.72
CA GLY A 161 11.28 -4.77 -21.27
C GLY A 161 12.73 -4.44 -21.66
N LEU A 162 13.71 -4.84 -20.85
CA LEU A 162 15.14 -4.69 -21.19
C LEU A 162 15.55 -5.52 -22.41
N GLY A 163 15.05 -6.75 -22.52
CA GLY A 163 15.27 -7.57 -23.72
C GLY A 163 14.69 -6.92 -24.97
N ALA A 164 13.46 -6.43 -24.87
CA ALA A 164 12.75 -5.72 -25.93
C ALA A 164 13.47 -4.43 -26.38
N VAL A 165 14.11 -3.71 -25.44
CA VAL A 165 14.99 -2.56 -25.74
C VAL A 165 16.24 -2.99 -26.49
N ALA A 166 16.89 -4.09 -26.07
CA ALA A 166 18.08 -4.60 -26.75
C ALA A 166 17.79 -5.02 -28.18
N GLU A 167 16.69 -5.76 -28.42
CA GLU A 167 16.22 -6.13 -29.75
C GLU A 167 15.98 -4.91 -30.63
N THR A 168 15.29 -3.89 -30.10
CA THR A 168 14.98 -2.66 -30.86
C THR A 168 16.26 -1.89 -31.21
N GLN A 169 17.29 -1.93 -30.36
CA GLN A 169 18.57 -1.30 -30.65
C GLN A 169 19.32 -2.04 -31.78
N GLU A 170 19.38 -3.37 -31.73
CA GLU A 170 20.05 -4.17 -32.77
C GLU A 170 19.42 -3.96 -34.16
N ASP A 171 18.09 -3.82 -34.22
CA ASP A 171 17.36 -3.51 -35.44
C ASP A 171 17.69 -2.11 -35.99
N GLN A 172 17.88 -1.12 -35.11
CA GLN A 172 18.27 0.25 -35.50
C GLN A 172 19.72 0.30 -36.00
N ASP A 173 20.64 -0.41 -35.34
CA ASP A 173 22.06 -0.45 -35.72
C ASP A 173 22.28 -1.22 -37.04
N SER A 174 21.33 -2.07 -37.44
CA SER A 174 21.39 -2.89 -38.66
C SER A 174 20.75 -2.25 -39.90
N ALA A 175 20.03 -1.14 -39.74
CA ALA A 175 19.29 -0.42 -40.80
C ALA A 175 20.15 0.66 -41.49
#